data_AF-A0A8B6G4I9-F1
#
_entry.id   AF-A0A8B6G4I9-F1
#
_cell.length_a   1.000
_cell.length_b   1.000
_cell.length_c   1.000
_cell.angle_alpha   90.00
_cell.angle_beta   90.00
_cell.angle_gamma   90.00
#
_symmetry.space_group_name_H-M   'P 1'
#
loop_
_entity.id
_entity.type
_entity.pdbx_description
1 polymer ?
#
loop_
_entity_poly.entity_id
_entity_poly.type
_entity_poly.pdbx_seq_one_letter_code
_entity_poly.pdbx_strand_id
1 'polypeptide(L)'
;MTCGDLRGREMLDYVNTVSKLDHSDGSSLVVCILSHGSLRTVCGVDGFPIPLRDITEKFTASNCKSLAGKPKLFFIQACQGKKEQILPYHRRQQFSRESELQGTRQVESAKNDIIVMDTDENETVADVIPEESDFLLAFSTAPGWSSYRDPDKGSYYIQKLCEQIQKECMRNHLQDILTVVNNTISKCDIPIEDGQIVKTMPSYFTSLTRKLYFFPENSR
;
A
#
# COMPACT_ATOMS: atom_id res chain seq x y z
N MET A 1 -18.26 3.40 4.06
CA MET A 1 -18.60 2.62 5.28
C MET A 1 -17.39 2.62 6.20
N THR A 2 -17.59 2.60 7.54
CA THR A 2 -16.50 2.61 8.53
C THR A 2 -16.81 1.64 9.67
N CYS A 3 -15.78 1.02 10.24
CA CYS A 3 -15.84 0.15 11.41
C CYS A 3 -14.58 0.37 12.28
N GLY A 4 -14.66 0.03 13.56
CA GLY A 4 -13.55 0.15 14.51
C GLY A 4 -13.40 -1.11 15.35
N ASP A 5 -12.17 -1.37 15.81
CA ASP A 5 -11.86 -2.35 16.85
C ASP A 5 -12.38 -3.78 16.61
N LEU A 6 -12.33 -4.23 15.35
CA LEU A 6 -12.75 -5.58 14.97
C LEU A 6 -11.71 -6.64 15.37
N ARG A 7 -12.19 -7.80 15.82
CA ARG A 7 -11.39 -9.04 15.93
C ARG A 7 -10.98 -9.54 14.56
N GLY A 8 -9.99 -10.42 14.51
CA GLY A 8 -9.45 -10.92 13.24
C GLY A 8 -10.52 -11.53 12.32
N ARG A 9 -11.39 -12.36 12.89
CA ARG A 9 -12.49 -12.99 12.15
C ARG A 9 -13.53 -11.98 11.67
N GLU A 10 -13.89 -11.03 12.53
CA GLU A 10 -14.89 -9.99 12.23
C GLU A 10 -14.43 -9.07 11.09
N MET A 11 -13.12 -8.78 11.02
CA MET A 11 -12.53 -8.04 9.91
C MET A 11 -12.72 -8.76 8.57
N LEU A 12 -12.45 -10.07 8.52
CA LEU A 12 -12.66 -10.88 7.31
C LEU A 12 -14.13 -10.96 6.92
N ASP A 13 -15.03 -11.12 7.89
CA ASP A 13 -16.47 -11.17 7.63
C ASP A 13 -17.01 -9.82 7.15
N TYR A 14 -16.49 -8.70 7.68
CA TYR A 14 -16.80 -7.35 7.20
C TYR A 14 -16.31 -7.14 5.76
N VAL A 15 -15.05 -7.47 5.47
CA VAL A 15 -14.49 -7.39 4.11
C VAL A 15 -15.29 -8.22 3.12
N ASN A 16 -15.67 -9.45 3.50
CA ASN A 16 -16.49 -10.34 2.68
C ASN A 16 -17.92 -9.81 2.47
N THR A 17 -18.44 -9.02 3.41
CA THR A 17 -19.73 -8.33 3.23
C THR A 17 -19.59 -7.22 2.19
N VAL A 18 -18.53 -6.41 2.28
CA VAL A 18 -18.25 -5.33 1.32
C VAL A 18 -18.00 -5.88 -0.09
N SER A 19 -17.29 -7.00 -0.23
CA SER A 19 -17.01 -7.60 -1.54
C SER A 19 -18.25 -8.12 -2.26
N LYS A 20 -19.35 -8.36 -1.53
CA LYS A 20 -20.64 -8.82 -2.08
C LYS A 20 -21.60 -7.69 -2.45
N LEU A 21 -21.25 -6.44 -2.14
CA LEU A 21 -22.04 -5.28 -2.57
C LEU A 21 -21.95 -5.11 -4.10
N ASP A 22 -22.95 -4.42 -4.67
CA ASP A 22 -22.87 -3.98 -6.05
C ASP A 22 -22.03 -2.69 -6.15
N HIS A 23 -20.90 -2.79 -6.83
CA HIS A 23 -19.97 -1.68 -7.05
C HIS A 23 -20.09 -1.09 -8.45
N SER A 24 -21.13 -1.45 -9.22
CA SER A 24 -21.27 -1.08 -10.64
C SER A 24 -21.25 0.43 -10.85
N ASP A 25 -21.88 1.20 -9.95
CA ASP A 25 -21.92 2.68 -10.01
C ASP A 25 -20.62 3.34 -9.52
N GLY A 26 -19.78 2.61 -8.80
CA GLY A 26 -18.48 3.11 -8.31
C GLY A 26 -17.42 3.10 -9.41
N SER A 27 -16.53 4.11 -9.41
CA SER A 27 -15.38 4.14 -10.33
C SER A 27 -14.15 3.39 -9.81
N SER A 28 -14.06 3.15 -8.50
CA SER A 28 -12.95 2.48 -7.83
C SER A 28 -13.37 1.99 -6.44
N LEU A 29 -12.63 1.03 -5.89
CA LEU A 29 -12.70 0.68 -4.47
C LEU A 29 -11.54 1.34 -3.72
N VAL A 30 -11.81 1.91 -2.55
CA VAL A 30 -10.79 2.41 -1.61
C VAL A 30 -10.98 1.77 -0.25
N VAL A 31 -9.93 1.15 0.27
CA VAL A 31 -9.89 0.49 1.57
C VAL A 31 -8.74 1.08 2.40
N CYS A 32 -9.05 1.62 3.57
CA CYS A 32 -8.06 2.12 4.51
C CYS A 32 -8.03 1.21 5.74
N ILE A 33 -6.86 0.64 6.06
CA ILE A 33 -6.67 -0.21 7.23
C ILE A 33 -5.63 0.44 8.14
N LEU A 34 -6.05 0.79 9.35
CA LEU A 34 -5.19 1.39 10.38
C LEU A 34 -5.16 0.43 11.57
N SER A 35 -4.09 -0.35 11.72
CA SER A 35 -3.97 -1.38 12.75
C SER A 35 -2.51 -1.64 13.15
N HIS A 36 -2.29 -2.52 14.11
CA HIS A 36 -1.04 -3.25 14.23
C HIS A 36 -0.86 -4.21 13.06
N GLY A 37 0.36 -4.70 12.89
CA GLY A 37 0.66 -5.63 11.82
C GLY A 37 2.07 -6.17 11.90
N SER A 38 2.36 -7.04 10.95
CA SER A 38 3.69 -7.54 10.64
C SER A 38 3.85 -7.55 9.12
N LEU A 39 4.94 -8.13 8.61
CA LEU A 39 5.20 -8.16 7.18
C LEU A 39 4.00 -8.72 6.40
N ARG A 40 3.36 -7.85 5.59
CA ARG A 40 2.18 -8.16 4.76
C ARG A 40 0.96 -8.68 5.54
N THR A 41 0.86 -8.35 6.82
CA THR A 41 -0.30 -8.68 7.66
C THR A 41 -0.81 -7.46 8.42
N VAL A 42 -2.09 -7.50 8.79
CA VAL A 42 -2.72 -6.58 9.75
C VAL A 42 -3.32 -7.41 10.88
N CYS A 43 -3.50 -6.83 12.07
CA CYS A 43 -4.07 -7.56 13.20
C CYS A 43 -5.48 -7.10 13.53
N GLY A 44 -6.31 -8.02 14.03
CA GLY A 44 -7.50 -7.65 14.80
C GLY A 44 -7.13 -7.18 16.22
N VAL A 45 -8.10 -6.67 16.96
CA VAL A 45 -7.90 -6.24 18.37
C VAL A 45 -7.60 -7.41 19.32
N ASP A 46 -7.95 -8.63 18.90
CA ASP A 46 -7.59 -9.88 19.54
C ASP A 46 -6.13 -10.30 19.27
N GLY A 47 -5.37 -9.49 18.52
CA GLY A 47 -4.01 -9.77 18.11
C GLY A 47 -3.91 -10.82 16.98
N PHE A 48 -5.04 -11.30 16.46
CA PHE A 48 -5.04 -12.31 15.41
C PHE A 48 -4.52 -11.71 14.10
N PRO A 49 -3.44 -12.26 13.52
CA PRO A 49 -2.88 -11.74 12.28
C PRO A 49 -3.70 -12.19 11.07
N ILE A 50 -3.99 -11.24 10.18
CA ILE A 50 -4.67 -11.46 8.91
C ILE A 50 -3.70 -11.12 7.78
N PRO A 51 -3.36 -12.08 6.91
CA PRO A 51 -2.65 -11.79 5.67
C PRO A 51 -3.42 -10.79 4.81
N LEU A 52 -2.73 -9.78 4.28
CA LEU A 52 -3.37 -8.83 3.36
C LEU A 52 -3.92 -9.51 2.11
N ARG A 53 -3.31 -10.64 1.71
CA ARG A 53 -3.80 -11.47 0.61
C ARG A 53 -5.24 -11.92 0.84
N ASP A 54 -5.58 -12.38 2.05
CA ASP A 54 -6.92 -12.88 2.39
C ASP A 54 -7.99 -11.78 2.29
N ILE A 55 -7.57 -10.52 2.44
CA ILE A 55 -8.41 -9.33 2.24
C ILE A 55 -8.50 -8.99 0.75
N THR A 56 -7.37 -8.85 0.05
CA THR A 56 -7.34 -8.43 -1.36
C THR A 56 -7.98 -9.45 -2.30
N GLU A 57 -7.84 -10.75 -1.99
CA GLU A 57 -8.40 -11.84 -2.79
C GLU A 57 -9.94 -11.74 -2.90
N LYS A 58 -10.62 -11.14 -1.91
CA LYS A 58 -12.07 -10.92 -1.97
C LYS A 58 -12.51 -9.96 -3.07
N PHE A 59 -11.59 -9.17 -3.61
CA PHE A 59 -11.88 -8.13 -4.60
C PHE A 59 -11.25 -8.42 -5.97
N THR A 60 -10.76 -9.64 -6.22
CA THR A 60 -10.27 -10.03 -7.54
C THR A 60 -11.41 -10.06 -8.56
N ALA A 61 -11.07 -10.08 -9.85
CA ALA A 61 -12.08 -10.06 -10.92
C ALA A 61 -13.08 -11.22 -10.83
N SER A 62 -12.63 -12.41 -10.43
CA SER A 62 -13.51 -13.57 -10.23
C SER A 62 -14.40 -13.45 -8.98
N ASN A 63 -13.87 -12.92 -7.88
CA ASN A 63 -14.56 -12.85 -6.58
C ASN A 63 -15.47 -11.63 -6.45
N CYS A 64 -15.20 -10.54 -7.19
CA CYS A 64 -15.99 -9.31 -7.18
C CYS A 64 -16.14 -8.72 -8.59
N LYS A 65 -17.05 -9.30 -9.38
CA LYS A 65 -17.24 -8.95 -10.80
C LYS A 65 -17.55 -7.48 -11.05
N SER A 66 -18.31 -6.83 -10.17
CA SER A 66 -18.66 -5.39 -10.28
C SER A 66 -17.45 -4.44 -10.11
N LEU A 67 -16.31 -4.97 -9.65
CA LEU A 67 -15.01 -4.28 -9.57
C LEU A 67 -14.00 -4.73 -10.63
N ALA A 68 -14.34 -5.66 -11.54
CA ALA A 68 -13.43 -6.07 -12.61
C ALA A 68 -13.06 -4.87 -13.49
N GLY A 69 -11.76 -4.69 -13.77
CA GLY A 69 -11.22 -3.54 -14.52
C GLY A 69 -11.26 -2.19 -13.79
N LYS A 70 -11.77 -2.13 -12.55
CA LYS A 70 -11.80 -0.91 -11.74
C LYS A 70 -10.63 -0.86 -10.74
N PRO A 71 -10.01 0.30 -10.50
CA PRO A 71 -8.94 0.42 -9.51
C PRO A 71 -9.37 0.02 -8.09
N LYS A 72 -8.52 -0.74 -7.40
CA LYS A 72 -8.70 -1.25 -6.04
C LYS A 72 -7.54 -0.79 -5.16
N LEU A 73 -7.78 0.27 -4.40
CA LEU A 73 -6.76 1.01 -3.67
C LEU A 73 -6.80 0.65 -2.19
N PHE A 74 -5.67 0.20 -1.66
CA PHE A 74 -5.50 -0.14 -0.25
C PHE A 74 -4.45 0.78 0.37
N PHE A 75 -4.83 1.51 1.41
CA PHE A 75 -3.92 2.35 2.19
C PHE A 75 -3.75 1.72 3.58
N ILE A 76 -2.57 1.17 3.85
CA ILE A 76 -2.26 0.37 5.03
C ILE A 76 -1.33 1.14 5.98
N GLN A 77 -1.90 1.58 7.08
CA GLN A 77 -1.17 2.07 8.25
C GLN A 77 -1.02 0.92 9.24
N ALA A 78 0.08 0.16 9.09
CA ALA A 78 0.45 -0.91 10.00
C ALA A 78 1.97 -1.14 9.95
N CYS A 79 2.55 -1.60 11.06
CA CYS A 79 3.95 -2.05 11.06
C CYS A 79 4.14 -3.16 10.04
N GLN A 80 5.27 -3.14 9.33
CA GLN A 80 5.68 -4.21 8.39
C GLN A 80 6.88 -5.01 8.92
N GLY A 81 7.25 -4.78 10.17
CA GLY A 81 8.31 -5.44 10.92
C GLY A 81 8.61 -4.66 12.19
N LYS A 82 9.82 -4.85 12.73
CA LYS A 82 10.25 -4.29 14.02
C LYS A 82 11.52 -3.44 13.92
N LYS A 83 12.05 -3.21 12.70
CA LYS A 83 13.25 -2.37 12.51
C LYS A 83 12.89 -0.91 12.69
N GLU A 84 13.80 -0.17 13.31
CA GLU A 84 13.65 1.26 13.59
C GLU A 84 14.96 1.97 13.22
N GLN A 85 14.87 3.13 12.58
CA GLN A 85 16.04 3.97 12.29
C GLN A 85 16.06 5.12 13.29
N ILE A 86 16.62 4.86 14.47
CA ILE A 86 16.72 5.81 15.57
C ILE A 86 17.97 6.67 15.42
N LEU A 87 17.81 7.98 15.56
CA LEU A 87 18.88 8.97 15.53
C LEU A 87 18.91 9.75 16.87
N PRO A 88 20.09 9.93 17.48
CA PRO A 88 20.23 10.82 18.63
C PRO A 88 20.03 12.28 18.21
N TYR A 89 19.39 13.06 19.07
CA TYR A 89 19.04 14.48 18.82
C TYR A 89 20.24 15.35 18.36
N HIS A 90 21.46 14.99 18.77
CA HIS A 90 22.67 15.80 18.54
C HIS A 90 23.40 15.58 17.21
N ARG A 91 22.99 14.64 16.34
CA ARG A 91 23.70 14.41 15.06
C ARG A 91 23.05 15.14 13.88
N ARG A 92 23.01 16.48 13.94
CA ARG A 92 22.72 17.34 12.76
C ARG A 92 23.97 17.87 12.06
N GLN A 93 25.17 17.53 12.50
CA GLN A 93 26.40 17.89 11.79
C GLN A 93 27.16 16.63 11.37
N GLN A 94 27.51 16.59 10.09
CA GLN A 94 28.28 15.58 9.36
C GLN A 94 27.50 14.35 8.85
N PHE A 95 26.91 14.52 7.67
CA PHE A 95 27.04 13.52 6.61
C PHE A 95 27.63 14.20 5.38
N SER A 96 28.96 14.36 5.42
CA SER A 96 29.77 14.50 4.22
C SER A 96 29.74 13.16 3.50
N ARG A 97 29.43 13.18 2.20
CA ARG A 97 29.48 12.02 1.31
C ARG A 97 30.92 11.49 1.25
N GLU A 98 31.09 10.18 1.43
CA GLU A 98 31.84 9.27 0.56
C GLU A 98 32.13 7.94 1.25
N SER A 99 31.86 6.84 0.53
CA SER A 99 32.67 5.61 0.54
C SER A 99 32.14 4.71 -0.56
N GLU A 100 32.94 4.55 -1.59
CA GLU A 100 32.88 3.43 -2.53
C GLU A 100 33.05 2.10 -1.78
N LEU A 101 32.45 1.01 -2.28
CA LEU A 101 33.16 -0.26 -2.35
C LEU A 101 32.59 -1.14 -3.47
N GLN A 102 33.50 -1.57 -4.33
CA GLN A 102 33.33 -2.54 -5.40
C GLN A 102 32.94 -3.91 -4.84
N GLY A 103 32.06 -4.61 -5.57
CA GLY A 103 31.76 -6.01 -5.37
C GLY A 103 31.08 -6.58 -6.60
N THR A 104 31.88 -7.11 -7.52
CA THR A 104 31.44 -7.84 -8.71
C THR A 104 30.62 -9.06 -8.30
N ARG A 105 29.42 -9.23 -8.87
CA ARG A 105 28.69 -10.51 -8.81
C ARG A 105 28.22 -10.87 -10.21
N GLN A 106 28.75 -11.98 -10.72
CA GLN A 106 28.31 -12.61 -11.95
C GLN A 106 26.86 -13.06 -11.76
N VAL A 107 26.00 -12.76 -12.74
CA VAL A 107 24.65 -13.30 -12.83
C VAL A 107 24.71 -14.49 -13.77
N GLU A 108 24.51 -15.69 -13.24
CA GLU A 108 24.26 -16.88 -14.06
C GLU A 108 22.86 -16.79 -14.68
N SER A 109 22.82 -16.95 -16.01
CA SER A 109 21.60 -16.94 -16.80
C SER A 109 20.84 -18.25 -16.59
N ALA A 110 19.77 -18.23 -15.79
CA ALA A 110 18.78 -19.29 -15.81
C ALA A 110 17.99 -19.22 -17.13
N LYS A 111 18.13 -20.23 -17.98
CA LYS A 111 17.22 -20.47 -19.10
C LYS A 111 15.88 -20.89 -18.51
N ASN A 112 14.87 -20.04 -18.63
CA ASN A 112 13.50 -20.47 -18.38
C ASN A 112 12.95 -21.04 -19.69
N ASP A 113 12.64 -22.33 -19.68
CA ASP A 113 11.89 -22.97 -20.74
C ASP A 113 10.47 -22.39 -20.78
N ILE A 114 10.10 -21.81 -21.92
CA ILE A 114 8.73 -21.36 -22.19
C ILE A 114 7.93 -22.62 -22.54
N ILE A 115 6.99 -23.01 -21.66
CA ILE A 115 5.97 -23.98 -22.01
C ILE A 115 4.90 -23.22 -22.80
N VAL A 116 4.92 -23.36 -24.12
CA VAL A 116 3.81 -22.93 -24.98
C VAL A 116 2.77 -24.05 -24.94
N MET A 117 1.61 -23.78 -24.32
CA MET A 117 0.46 -24.68 -24.44
C MET A 117 -0.24 -24.34 -25.74
N ASP A 118 -0.22 -25.28 -26.68
CA ASP A 118 -1.04 -25.26 -27.88
C ASP A 118 -2.50 -25.31 -27.44
N THR A 119 -3.32 -24.34 -27.85
CA THR A 119 -4.77 -24.39 -27.63
C THR A 119 -5.49 -24.09 -28.94
N ASP A 120 -6.43 -24.99 -29.26
CA ASP A 120 -7.19 -25.04 -30.49
C ASP A 120 -7.93 -23.72 -30.77
N GLU A 121 -7.80 -23.26 -32.01
CA GLU A 121 -8.40 -22.04 -32.55
C GLU A 121 -9.93 -22.19 -32.74
N ASN A 122 -10.74 -22.07 -31.68
CA ASN A 122 -12.14 -21.62 -31.86
C ASN A 122 -12.92 -21.22 -30.58
N GLU A 123 -12.35 -20.34 -29.74
CA GLU A 123 -13.18 -19.55 -28.82
C GLU A 123 -12.89 -18.08 -29.01
N THR A 124 -13.93 -17.26 -29.13
CA THR A 124 -13.80 -15.81 -28.98
C THR A 124 -13.28 -15.56 -27.58
N VAL A 125 -11.97 -15.39 -27.43
CA VAL A 125 -11.31 -15.15 -26.15
C VAL A 125 -11.87 -13.82 -25.64
N ALA A 126 -12.89 -13.89 -24.79
CA ALA A 126 -13.29 -12.74 -23.99
C ALA A 126 -12.03 -12.27 -23.26
N ASP A 127 -11.70 -10.98 -23.31
CA ASP A 127 -10.50 -10.42 -22.69
C ASP A 127 -10.36 -10.93 -21.25
N VAL A 128 -9.49 -11.92 -21.04
CA VAL A 128 -9.29 -12.53 -19.72
C VAL A 128 -8.48 -11.56 -18.88
N ILE A 129 -9.12 -10.95 -17.89
CA ILE A 129 -8.45 -10.02 -16.97
C ILE A 129 -7.69 -10.83 -15.90
N PRO A 130 -6.40 -10.55 -15.64
CA PRO A 130 -5.67 -11.18 -14.55
C PRO A 130 -6.33 -10.91 -13.18
N GLU A 131 -6.38 -11.93 -12.31
CA GLU A 131 -7.06 -11.84 -11.00
C GLU A 131 -6.58 -10.68 -10.13
N GLU A 132 -5.27 -10.39 -10.15
CA GLU A 132 -4.65 -9.33 -9.36
C GLU A 132 -4.48 -8.02 -10.17
N SER A 133 -5.22 -7.83 -11.27
CA SER A 133 -5.24 -6.60 -12.05
C SER A 133 -5.84 -5.43 -11.28
N ASP A 134 -5.30 -4.24 -11.49
CA ASP A 134 -5.83 -2.96 -11.02
C ASP A 134 -5.81 -2.79 -9.49
N PHE A 135 -4.85 -3.39 -8.81
CA PHE A 135 -4.61 -3.16 -7.38
C PHE A 135 -3.50 -2.14 -7.14
N LEU A 136 -3.64 -1.37 -6.07
CA LEU A 136 -2.55 -0.58 -5.50
C LEU A 136 -2.58 -0.75 -3.99
N LEU A 137 -1.48 -1.20 -3.39
CA LEU A 137 -1.31 -1.34 -1.95
C LEU A 137 -0.22 -0.38 -1.49
N ALA A 138 -0.60 0.67 -0.77
CA ALA A 138 0.31 1.69 -0.24
C ALA A 138 0.43 1.57 1.28
N PHE A 139 1.66 1.36 1.74
CA PHE A 139 2.02 1.08 3.13
C PHE A 139 2.69 2.29 3.76
N SER A 140 2.36 2.56 5.02
CA SER A 140 2.97 3.62 5.83
C SER A 140 4.47 3.50 6.05
N THR A 141 5.03 2.30 5.85
CA THR A 141 6.43 1.98 6.11
C THR A 141 6.88 0.83 5.20
N ALA A 142 8.17 0.77 4.87
CA ALA A 142 8.74 -0.25 4.01
C ALA A 142 8.77 -1.64 4.70
N PRO A 143 8.83 -2.74 3.93
CA PRO A 143 8.95 -4.08 4.49
C PRO A 143 10.05 -4.21 5.55
N GLY A 144 9.71 -4.78 6.71
CA GLY A 144 10.63 -4.97 7.83
C GLY A 144 10.67 -3.84 8.86
N TRP A 145 10.03 -2.69 8.60
CA TRP A 145 10.11 -1.50 9.44
C TRP A 145 8.85 -1.27 10.29
N SER A 146 9.03 -0.57 11.41
CA SER A 146 7.96 -0.07 12.26
C SER A 146 7.25 1.13 11.61
N SER A 147 6.00 1.36 12.04
CA SER A 147 5.20 2.52 11.63
C SER A 147 4.82 3.35 12.85
N TYR A 148 4.65 4.65 12.66
CA TYR A 148 4.58 5.63 13.74
C TYR A 148 3.35 6.52 13.64
N ARG A 149 2.81 6.87 14.82
CA ARG A 149 1.73 7.82 14.98
C ARG A 149 2.00 8.72 16.18
N ASP A 150 1.49 9.93 16.09
CA ASP A 150 1.32 10.81 17.23
C ASP A 150 0.01 10.41 17.96
N PRO A 151 -0.01 10.32 19.30
CA PRO A 151 -1.22 10.00 20.06
C PRO A 151 -2.37 10.99 19.83
N ASP A 152 -2.05 12.28 19.69
CA ASP A 152 -3.03 13.36 19.59
C ASP A 152 -3.33 13.74 18.13
N LYS A 153 -2.29 13.76 17.28
CA LYS A 153 -2.40 14.18 15.86
C LYS A 153 -2.65 13.04 14.89
N GLY A 154 -2.44 11.79 15.32
CA GLY A 154 -2.61 10.59 14.52
C GLY A 154 -1.39 10.20 13.68
N SER A 155 -1.58 9.31 12.70
CA SER A 155 -0.50 8.75 11.87
C SER A 155 0.19 9.83 11.04
N TYR A 156 1.52 9.86 11.08
CA TYR A 156 2.32 10.74 10.22
C TYR A 156 2.08 10.45 8.74
N TYR A 157 1.98 9.16 8.38
CA TYR A 157 1.72 8.73 7.02
C TYR A 157 0.36 9.19 6.51
N ILE A 158 -0.72 8.93 7.27
CA ILE A 158 -2.07 9.28 6.85
C ILE A 158 -2.25 10.80 6.75
N GLN A 159 -1.70 11.56 7.70
CA GLN A 159 -1.72 13.02 7.62
C GLN A 159 -1.07 13.53 6.32
N LYS A 160 0.13 13.05 6.00
CA LYS A 160 0.84 13.46 4.78
C LYS A 160 0.18 12.96 3.51
N LEU A 161 -0.37 11.75 3.52
CA LEU A 161 -1.14 11.21 2.40
C LEU A 161 -2.34 12.11 2.08
N CYS A 162 -3.17 12.44 3.08
CA CYS A 162 -4.32 13.31 2.91
C CYS A 162 -3.90 14.71 2.44
N GLU A 163 -2.86 15.28 3.03
CA GLU A 163 -2.32 16.59 2.66
C GLU A 163 -1.89 16.63 1.18
N GLN A 164 -1.14 15.63 0.71
CA GLN A 164 -0.65 15.61 -0.67
C GLN A 164 -1.75 15.29 -1.68
N ILE A 165 -2.70 14.41 -1.34
CA ILE A 165 -3.87 14.19 -2.21
C ILE A 165 -4.62 15.50 -2.40
N GLN A 166 -4.93 16.24 -1.33
CA GLN A 166 -5.68 17.50 -1.44
C GLN A 166 -4.93 18.56 -2.27
N LYS A 167 -3.59 18.61 -2.18
CA LYS A 167 -2.78 19.59 -2.91
C LYS A 167 -2.60 19.25 -4.38
N GLU A 168 -2.45 17.97 -4.71
CA GLU A 168 -1.92 17.52 -6.00
C GLU A 168 -2.95 16.80 -6.88
N CYS A 169 -4.13 16.44 -6.34
CA CYS A 169 -5.11 15.59 -7.03
C CYS A 169 -5.62 16.13 -8.37
N MET A 170 -5.60 17.45 -8.55
CA MET A 170 -6.02 18.12 -9.79
C MET A 170 -5.00 18.02 -10.93
N ARG A 171 -3.74 17.70 -10.63
CA ARG A 171 -2.62 17.80 -11.58
C ARG A 171 -1.90 16.48 -11.79
N ASN A 172 -1.81 15.69 -10.73
CA ASN A 172 -0.95 14.51 -10.67
C ASN A 172 -1.79 13.25 -10.47
N HIS A 173 -1.38 12.17 -11.12
CA HIS A 173 -1.97 10.87 -10.85
C HIS A 173 -1.48 10.32 -9.51
N LEU A 174 -2.24 9.40 -8.92
CA LEU A 174 -2.00 8.89 -7.58
C LEU A 174 -0.56 8.42 -7.32
N GLN A 175 0.08 7.72 -8.26
CA GLN A 175 1.47 7.25 -8.08
C GLN A 175 2.50 8.40 -7.93
N ASP A 176 2.27 9.55 -8.58
CA ASP A 176 3.13 10.73 -8.44
C ASP A 176 2.88 11.37 -7.08
N ILE A 177 1.60 11.46 -6.67
CA ILE A 177 1.23 11.93 -5.33
C ILE A 177 1.88 11.06 -4.25
N LEU A 178 1.86 9.73 -4.39
CA LEU A 178 2.52 8.81 -3.47
C LEU A 178 4.05 9.00 -3.44
N THR A 179 4.65 9.37 -4.57
CA THR A 179 6.07 9.73 -4.63
C THR A 179 6.36 11.03 -3.87
N VAL A 180 5.47 12.03 -3.95
CA VAL A 180 5.56 13.25 -3.14
C VAL A 180 5.39 12.94 -1.65
N VAL A 181 4.45 12.06 -1.28
CA VAL A 181 4.26 11.57 0.10
C VAL A 181 5.54 10.92 0.62
N ASN A 182 6.12 10.01 -0.15
CA ASN A 182 7.40 9.36 0.15
C ASN A 182 8.52 10.37 0.43
N ASN A 183 8.70 11.35 -0.48
CA ASN A 183 9.69 12.41 -0.33
C ASN A 183 9.43 13.33 0.87
N THR A 184 8.17 13.55 1.22
CA THR A 184 7.79 14.38 2.37
C THR A 184 8.10 13.67 3.68
N ILE A 185 7.75 12.38 3.77
CA ILE A 185 7.93 11.58 4.99
C ILE A 185 9.41 11.24 5.23
N SER A 186 10.20 10.98 4.18
CA SER A 186 11.64 10.73 4.34
C SER A 186 12.39 11.89 5.00
N LYS A 187 11.85 13.11 4.88
CA LYS A 187 12.38 14.33 5.49
C LYS A 187 11.81 14.61 6.88
N CYS A 188 10.73 13.95 7.30
CA CYS A 188 10.14 14.13 8.62
C CYS A 188 11.07 13.58 9.70
N ASP A 189 11.25 14.35 10.76
CA ASP A 189 11.86 13.90 12.01
C ASP A 189 10.71 13.51 12.94
N ILE A 190 10.52 12.23 13.22
CA ILE A 190 9.45 11.75 14.11
C ILE A 190 10.02 11.67 15.53
N PRO A 191 9.64 12.56 16.45
CA PRO A 191 10.08 12.46 17.84
C PRO A 191 9.49 11.19 18.48
N ILE A 192 10.32 10.49 19.23
CA ILE A 192 9.92 9.39 20.12
C ILE A 192 10.31 9.72 21.56
N GLU A 193 9.97 8.84 22.50
CA GLU A 193 10.37 8.96 23.90
C GLU A 193 11.91 9.11 24.02
N ASP A 194 12.36 9.77 25.09
CA ASP A 194 13.79 10.09 25.36
C ASP A 194 14.45 11.13 24.42
N GLY A 195 13.64 11.89 23.66
CA GLY A 195 14.15 12.96 22.78
C GLY A 195 14.87 12.46 21.53
N GLN A 196 14.77 11.16 21.25
CA GLN A 196 15.29 10.56 20.02
C GLN A 196 14.36 10.85 18.84
N ILE A 197 14.90 10.69 17.62
CA ILE A 197 14.16 10.88 16.38
C ILE A 197 14.19 9.59 15.58
N VAL A 198 13.06 9.22 14.99
CA VAL A 198 12.98 8.11 14.05
C VAL A 198 12.75 8.62 12.62
N LYS A 199 13.40 7.93 11.68
CA LYS A 199 13.11 8.04 10.24
C LYS A 199 12.25 6.86 9.78
N THR A 200 11.28 7.16 8.94
CA THR A 200 10.42 6.16 8.30
C THR A 200 10.29 6.45 6.81
N MET A 201 9.98 5.41 6.04
CA MET A 201 9.86 5.50 4.60
C MET A 201 8.65 4.66 4.15
N PRO A 202 7.57 5.29 3.65
CA PRO A 202 6.45 4.56 3.08
C PRO A 202 6.87 3.85 1.78
N SER A 203 6.06 2.89 1.37
CA SER A 203 6.28 2.15 0.12
C SER A 203 4.94 1.72 -0.46
N TYR A 204 4.90 1.44 -1.76
CA TYR A 204 3.70 0.91 -2.38
C TYR A 204 4.03 -0.14 -3.44
N PHE A 205 3.08 -1.01 -3.70
CA PHE A 205 3.06 -1.97 -4.80
C PHE A 205 1.83 -1.68 -5.68
N THR A 206 1.94 -1.86 -6.99
CA THR A 206 0.86 -1.56 -7.92
C THR A 206 0.84 -2.54 -9.09
N SER A 207 -0.36 -2.95 -9.47
CA SER A 207 -0.74 -3.61 -10.73
C SER A 207 -1.77 -2.78 -11.50
N LEU A 208 -1.90 -1.47 -11.18
CA LEU A 208 -2.71 -0.54 -11.96
C LEU A 208 -2.27 -0.53 -13.42
N THR A 209 -3.24 -0.69 -14.32
CA THR A 209 -3.01 -0.68 -15.77
C THR A 209 -3.19 0.71 -16.39
N ARG A 210 -3.67 1.69 -15.62
CA ARG A 210 -3.95 3.06 -16.07
C ARG A 210 -3.57 4.08 -15.00
N LYS A 211 -3.29 5.31 -15.45
CA LYS A 211 -3.11 6.46 -14.55
C LYS A 211 -4.43 6.78 -13.85
N LEU A 212 -4.39 6.88 -12.52
CA LEU A 212 -5.56 7.20 -11.70
C LEU A 212 -5.48 8.63 -11.19
N TYR A 213 -6.54 9.41 -11.41
CA TYR A 213 -6.67 10.78 -10.92
C TYR A 213 -7.86 10.90 -9.99
N PHE A 214 -7.72 11.70 -8.94
CA PHE A 214 -8.82 12.06 -8.04
C PHE A 214 -9.31 13.45 -8.40
N PHE A 215 -10.35 13.55 -9.22
CA PHE A 215 -10.99 14.84 -9.49
C PHE A 215 -12.14 15.06 -8.49
N PRO A 216 -12.14 16.15 -7.70
CA PRO A 216 -13.29 16.54 -6.92
C PRO A 216 -14.53 16.72 -7.82
N GLU A 217 -15.72 16.38 -7.33
CA GLU A 217 -16.97 16.38 -8.12
C GLU A 217 -17.28 17.73 -8.79
N ASN A 218 -16.84 18.85 -8.19
CA ASN A 218 -17.06 20.20 -8.70
C ASN A 218 -16.03 20.68 -9.74
N SER A 219 -15.18 19.78 -10.25
CA SER A 219 -14.04 20.12 -11.14
C SER A 219 -14.21 19.63 -12.57
N ARG A 220 -15.39 19.10 -12.90
CA ARG A 220 -15.76 18.68 -14.25
C ARG A 220 -16.73 19.67 -14.88
#